data_AF-A0A8C5RAN9-F1
#
_entry.id   AF-A0A8C5RAN9-F1
#
_cell.length_a   1.000
_cell.length_b   1.000
_cell.length_c   1.000
_cell.angle_alpha   90.00
_cell.angle_beta   90.00
_cell.angle_gamma   90.00
#
_symmetry.space_group_name_H-M   'P 1'
#
loop_
_entity.id
_entity.type
_entity.pdbx_description
1 polymer ?
#
loop_
_entity_poly.entity_id
_entity_poly.type
_entity_poly.pdbx_seq_one_letter_code
_entity_poly.pdbx_strand_id
1 'polypeptide(L)'
;MASNPGVLMRLVASAYSVANKAGTIVRKVMSGGELDIVEKCGANDLQTKADRLVQMSICSSLLLKFPKVTIIGEEDLPSEEVSEDLLEKSQCEEILKQICPPQYTAIKEEELVVWVDPLDGTKEYTEGLLDHVTVLIGIAYQGKAIAGVINQPYYNYEAGADAVLGRTIWGILGLGAFGFQLKEVPAGQHIITTTRSHSSKMVNDCISAMKPDSVVRVGGAGNKVWTSLNFNPEWAWPTQPCVRGACGGSNALPAKTASQAPYLATMASYSSLQRKRSLRGPHAALPSSVFTGRGTAGWFFAVSRVALWARSKG
;
A
#
# COMPACT_ATOMS: atom_id res chain seq x y z
N MET A 1 35.23 4.28 -2.58
CA MET A 1 34.77 2.89 -2.77
C MET A 1 33.26 2.93 -2.84
N ALA A 2 32.64 2.51 -3.94
CA ALA A 2 31.18 2.44 -4.02
C ALA A 2 30.71 1.36 -3.04
N SER A 3 30.14 1.77 -1.91
CA SER A 3 29.51 0.85 -0.97
C SER A 3 28.39 0.12 -1.70
N ASN A 4 28.45 -1.21 -1.77
CA ASN A 4 27.36 -2.01 -2.33
C ASN A 4 26.05 -1.62 -1.62
N PRO A 5 25.01 -1.14 -2.33
CA PRO A 5 23.77 -0.71 -1.70
C PRO A 5 23.19 -1.84 -0.84
N GLY A 6 22.72 -1.50 0.37
CA GLY A 6 22.13 -2.48 1.29
C GLY A 6 20.96 -3.24 0.67
N VAL A 7 20.64 -4.43 1.20
CA VAL A 7 19.59 -5.32 0.64
C VAL A 7 18.27 -4.58 0.45
N LEU A 8 17.86 -3.78 1.44
CA LEU A 8 16.63 -2.96 1.37
C LEU A 8 16.63 -2.01 0.16
N MET A 9 17.74 -1.31 -0.09
CA MET A 9 17.83 -0.35 -1.20
C MET A 9 17.73 -1.06 -2.55
N ARG A 10 18.41 -2.21 -2.69
CA ARG A 10 18.32 -3.03 -3.91
C ARG A 10 16.91 -3.56 -4.11
N LEU A 11 16.24 -4.01 -3.04
CA LEU A 11 14.88 -4.51 -3.11
C LEU A 11 13.88 -3.41 -3.52
N VAL A 12 13.96 -2.23 -2.93
CA VAL A 12 13.11 -1.08 -3.29
C VAL A 12 13.37 -0.63 -4.73
N ALA A 13 14.64 -0.58 -5.15
CA ALA A 13 15.01 -0.23 -6.52
C ALA A 13 14.48 -1.24 -7.56
N SER A 14 14.49 -2.54 -7.25
CA SER A 14 13.85 -3.57 -8.07
C SER A 14 12.34 -3.46 -8.05
N ALA A 15 11.72 -3.31 -6.87
CA ALA A 15 10.28 -3.17 -6.72
C ALA A 15 9.75 -1.96 -7.52
N TYR A 16 10.50 -0.85 -7.58
CA TYR A 16 10.15 0.30 -8.42
C TYR A 16 10.07 -0.07 -9.90
N SER A 17 11.11 -0.69 -10.47
CA SER A 17 11.11 -1.13 -11.87
C SER A 17 10.00 -2.14 -12.14
N VAL A 18 9.84 -3.12 -11.26
CA VAL A 18 8.81 -4.16 -11.33
C VAL A 18 7.39 -3.54 -11.28
N ALA A 19 7.17 -2.52 -10.45
CA ALA A 19 5.89 -1.82 -10.39
C ALA A 19 5.59 -1.01 -11.67
N ASN A 20 6.60 -0.44 -12.34
CA ASN A 20 6.42 0.18 -13.67
C ASN A 20 6.03 -0.85 -14.73
N LYS A 21 6.66 -2.03 -14.70
CA LYS A 21 6.30 -3.16 -15.57
C LYS A 21 4.86 -3.59 -15.31
N ALA A 22 4.47 -3.74 -14.04
CA ALA A 22 3.11 -4.05 -13.64
C ALA A 22 2.10 -3.03 -14.20
N GLY A 23 2.36 -1.72 -14.08
CA GLY A 23 1.50 -0.69 -14.68
C GLY A 23 1.36 -0.82 -16.19
N THR A 24 2.41 -1.27 -16.89
CA THR A 24 2.34 -1.56 -18.33
C THR A 24 1.46 -2.78 -18.63
N ILE A 25 1.53 -3.83 -17.82
CA ILE A 25 0.68 -5.02 -17.94
C ILE A 25 -0.79 -4.65 -17.72
N VAL A 26 -1.10 -3.88 -16.67
CA VAL A 26 -2.46 -3.38 -16.39
C VAL A 26 -3.02 -2.65 -17.61
N ARG A 27 -2.28 -1.67 -18.15
CA ARG A 27 -2.73 -0.93 -19.34
C ARG A 27 -2.92 -1.84 -20.57
N LYS A 28 -2.01 -2.78 -20.79
CA LYS A 28 -2.07 -3.73 -21.92
C LYS A 28 -3.35 -4.57 -21.86
N VAL A 29 -3.67 -5.12 -20.68
CA VAL A 29 -4.88 -5.92 -20.47
C VAL A 29 -6.14 -5.10 -20.76
N MET A 30 -6.26 -3.89 -20.21
CA MET A 30 -7.41 -3.02 -20.47
C MET A 30 -7.56 -2.69 -21.95
N SER A 31 -6.46 -2.32 -22.62
CA SER A 31 -6.49 -2.00 -24.07
C SER A 31 -6.82 -3.20 -24.95
N GLY A 32 -6.61 -4.42 -24.45
CA GLY A 32 -6.96 -5.66 -25.14
C GLY A 32 -8.45 -5.99 -25.07
N GLY A 33 -9.24 -5.34 -24.21
CA GLY A 33 -10.69 -5.53 -24.07
C GLY A 33 -11.12 -6.83 -23.36
N GLU A 34 -10.25 -7.83 -23.28
CA GLU A 34 -10.52 -9.12 -22.61
C GLU A 34 -9.97 -9.12 -21.18
N LEU A 35 -10.82 -8.72 -20.22
CA LEU A 35 -10.46 -8.66 -18.81
C LEU A 35 -10.46 -10.02 -18.10
N ASP A 36 -11.06 -11.07 -18.69
CA ASP A 36 -11.19 -12.41 -18.11
C ASP A 36 -11.58 -12.38 -16.62
N ILE A 37 -12.72 -11.73 -16.33
CA ILE A 37 -13.22 -11.47 -14.98
C ILE A 37 -13.69 -12.78 -14.33
N VAL A 38 -13.23 -13.02 -13.12
CA VAL A 38 -13.61 -14.13 -12.24
C VAL A 38 -14.19 -13.54 -10.96
N GLU A 39 -15.36 -14.04 -10.54
CA GLU A 39 -15.98 -13.70 -9.27
C GLU A 39 -15.46 -14.65 -8.18
N LYS A 40 -14.88 -14.10 -7.10
CA LYS A 40 -14.30 -14.88 -5.99
C LYS A 40 -15.36 -15.18 -4.92
N CYS A 41 -15.72 -14.19 -4.11
CA CYS A 41 -16.70 -14.32 -3.02
C CYS A 41 -17.82 -13.26 -3.11
N GLY A 42 -18.52 -13.23 -4.25
CA GLY A 42 -19.68 -12.37 -4.49
C GLY A 42 -19.40 -11.22 -5.46
N ALA A 43 -20.46 -10.54 -5.90
CA ALA A 43 -20.46 -9.59 -7.01
C ALA A 43 -19.51 -8.37 -6.90
N ASN A 44 -18.91 -8.14 -5.72
CA ASN A 44 -17.95 -7.06 -5.49
C ASN A 44 -16.49 -7.55 -5.30
N ASP A 45 -16.27 -8.87 -5.25
CA ASP A 45 -14.97 -9.49 -5.08
C ASP A 45 -14.54 -10.13 -6.40
N LEU A 46 -13.97 -9.29 -7.26
CA LEU A 46 -13.58 -9.64 -8.62
C LEU A 46 -12.08 -9.88 -8.72
N GLN A 47 -11.68 -10.70 -9.68
CA GLN A 47 -10.30 -10.89 -10.12
C GLN A 47 -10.28 -10.83 -11.65
N THR A 48 -9.37 -10.06 -12.23
CA THR A 48 -9.17 -9.99 -13.68
C THR A 48 -7.88 -10.66 -14.11
N LYS A 49 -7.69 -10.76 -15.43
CA LYS A 49 -6.42 -11.12 -16.06
C LYS A 49 -5.26 -10.24 -15.59
N ALA A 50 -5.52 -8.96 -15.33
CA ALA A 50 -4.50 -8.03 -14.86
C ALA A 50 -4.01 -8.42 -13.46
N ASP A 51 -4.90 -8.73 -12.52
CA ASP A 51 -4.53 -9.17 -11.16
C ASP A 51 -3.59 -10.39 -11.20
N ARG A 52 -3.94 -11.39 -12.03
CA ARG A 52 -3.16 -12.62 -12.18
C ARG A 52 -1.78 -12.36 -12.79
N LEU A 53 -1.74 -11.70 -13.96
CA LEU A 53 -0.49 -11.46 -14.68
C LEU A 53 0.46 -10.53 -13.91
N VAL A 54 -0.08 -9.51 -13.24
CA VAL A 54 0.72 -8.59 -12.43
C VAL A 54 1.32 -9.32 -11.23
N GLN A 55 0.55 -10.15 -10.52
CA GLN A 55 1.11 -10.89 -9.40
C GLN A 55 2.21 -11.87 -9.85
N MET A 56 2.00 -12.59 -10.96
CA MET A 56 3.04 -13.46 -11.55
C MET A 56 4.30 -12.67 -11.91
N SER A 57 4.14 -11.51 -12.56
CA SER A 57 5.25 -10.63 -12.93
C SER A 57 6.03 -10.14 -11.70
N ILE A 58 5.33 -9.64 -10.67
CA ILE A 58 5.95 -9.10 -9.47
C ILE A 58 6.69 -10.20 -8.70
N CYS A 59 6.00 -11.30 -8.39
CA CYS A 59 6.55 -12.37 -7.58
C CYS A 59 7.78 -12.99 -8.25
N SER A 60 7.69 -13.35 -9.53
CA SER A 60 8.81 -14.00 -10.24
C SER A 60 9.99 -13.06 -10.46
N SER A 61 9.74 -11.79 -10.78
CA SER A 61 10.83 -10.81 -10.97
C SER A 61 11.60 -10.55 -9.69
N LEU A 62 10.91 -10.45 -8.55
CA LEU A 62 11.54 -10.25 -7.25
C LEU A 62 12.26 -11.50 -6.76
N LEU A 63 11.64 -12.69 -6.86
CA LEU A 63 12.27 -13.95 -6.43
C LEU A 63 13.50 -14.33 -7.27
N LEU A 64 13.56 -13.91 -8.54
CA LEU A 64 14.74 -14.11 -9.38
C LEU A 64 15.99 -13.41 -8.80
N LYS A 65 15.80 -12.24 -8.16
CA LYS A 65 16.90 -11.44 -7.58
C LYS A 65 17.07 -11.63 -6.08
N PHE A 66 15.99 -11.92 -5.38
CA PHE A 66 15.91 -12.05 -3.93
C PHE A 66 15.26 -13.39 -3.57
N PRO A 67 15.92 -14.52 -3.84
CA PRO A 67 15.34 -15.85 -3.68
C PRO A 67 14.99 -16.22 -2.22
N LYS A 68 15.51 -15.50 -1.23
CA LYS A 68 15.27 -15.75 0.20
C LYS A 68 14.16 -14.88 0.79
N VAL A 69 13.70 -13.86 0.06
CA VAL A 69 12.64 -12.98 0.57
C VAL A 69 11.31 -13.74 0.63
N THR A 70 10.51 -13.49 1.66
CA THR A 70 9.15 -14.01 1.70
C THR A 70 8.23 -13.06 0.92
N ILE A 71 7.50 -13.55 -0.07
CA ILE A 71 6.50 -12.76 -0.81
C ILE A 71 5.10 -13.31 -0.55
N ILE A 72 4.16 -12.42 -0.22
CA ILE A 72 2.77 -12.74 0.06
C ILE A 72 1.88 -11.89 -0.87
N GLY A 73 1.36 -12.52 -1.92
CA GLY A 73 0.38 -11.90 -2.83
C GLY A 73 -1.05 -12.00 -2.33
N GLU A 74 -1.93 -11.15 -2.86
CA GLU A 74 -3.38 -11.21 -2.66
C GLU A 74 -3.99 -12.46 -3.30
N GLU A 75 -3.66 -12.73 -4.56
CA GLU A 75 -4.32 -13.76 -5.36
C GLU A 75 -3.77 -15.15 -5.05
N ASP A 76 -4.64 -16.16 -5.10
CA ASP A 76 -4.25 -17.57 -4.98
C ASP A 76 -4.02 -18.12 -6.39
N LEU A 77 -2.75 -18.22 -6.79
CA LEU A 77 -2.36 -18.62 -8.15
C LEU A 77 -1.64 -19.97 -8.13
N PRO A 78 -1.88 -20.83 -9.13
CA PRO A 78 -1.10 -22.05 -9.29
C PRO A 78 0.37 -21.73 -9.55
N SER A 79 1.25 -22.67 -9.20
CA SER A 79 2.67 -22.59 -9.52
C SER A 79 2.88 -22.91 -11.00
N GLU A 80 3.05 -21.90 -11.83
CA GLU A 80 3.26 -22.03 -13.28
C GLU A 80 4.56 -21.35 -13.71
N GLU A 81 5.14 -21.81 -14.82
CA GLU A 81 6.28 -21.14 -15.44
C GLU A 81 5.85 -19.76 -15.95
N VAL A 82 6.58 -18.73 -15.53
CA VAL A 82 6.28 -17.35 -15.92
C VAL A 82 7.05 -17.02 -17.19
N SER A 83 6.31 -16.57 -18.21
CA SER A 83 6.89 -16.14 -19.47
C SER A 83 7.89 -14.99 -19.29
N GLU A 84 8.98 -15.03 -20.06
CA GLU A 84 10.06 -14.04 -20.00
C GLU A 84 9.58 -12.61 -20.26
N ASP A 85 8.51 -12.44 -21.03
CA ASP A 85 7.90 -11.13 -21.31
C ASP A 85 7.25 -10.47 -20.08
N LEU A 86 6.94 -11.24 -19.04
CA LEU A 86 6.42 -10.74 -17.77
C LEU A 86 7.54 -10.39 -16.78
N LEU A 87 8.77 -10.79 -17.03
CA LEU A 87 9.88 -10.55 -16.11
C LEU A 87 10.45 -9.13 -16.25
N GLU A 88 10.85 -8.55 -15.13
CA GLU A 88 11.55 -7.27 -15.05
C GLU A 88 12.85 -7.43 -14.24
N LYS A 89 13.99 -7.23 -14.91
CA LYS A 89 15.33 -7.51 -14.36
C LYS A 89 16.12 -6.24 -14.03
N SER A 90 15.61 -5.05 -14.33
CA SER A 90 16.28 -3.79 -14.03
C SER A 90 16.11 -3.37 -12.57
N GLN A 91 16.84 -2.33 -12.19
CA GLN A 91 16.74 -1.63 -10.92
C GLN A 91 16.78 -0.12 -11.18
N CYS A 92 16.06 0.65 -10.37
CA CYS A 92 16.13 2.11 -10.45
C CYS A 92 17.46 2.64 -9.90
N GLU A 93 18.34 3.09 -10.79
CA GLU A 93 19.66 3.66 -10.45
C GLU A 93 19.56 4.87 -9.50
N GLU A 94 18.51 5.69 -9.62
CA GLU A 94 18.32 6.85 -8.74
C GLU A 94 18.06 6.44 -7.29
N ILE A 95 17.38 5.31 -7.07
CA ILE A 95 17.14 4.75 -5.74
C ILE A 95 18.42 4.12 -5.21
N LEU A 96 19.19 3.42 -6.05
CA LEU A 96 20.47 2.80 -5.66
C LEU A 96 21.53 3.81 -5.21
N LYS A 97 21.46 5.04 -5.72
CA LYS A 97 22.35 6.16 -5.31
C LYS A 97 22.00 6.75 -3.94
N GLN A 98 20.81 6.48 -3.40
CA GLN A 98 20.41 6.98 -2.09
C GLN A 98 21.12 6.23 -0.96
N ILE A 99 21.37 6.93 0.14
CA ILE A 99 22.05 6.36 1.30
C ILE A 99 21.04 5.52 2.10
N CYS A 100 21.34 4.25 2.35
CA CYS A 100 20.49 3.41 3.19
C CYS A 100 20.43 3.97 4.63
N PRO A 101 19.24 4.15 5.22
CA PRO A 101 19.11 4.53 6.62
C PRO A 101 19.92 3.60 7.54
N PRO A 102 20.72 4.13 8.48
CA PRO A 102 21.64 3.32 9.30
C PRO A 102 20.99 2.10 9.96
N GLN A 103 19.75 2.26 10.45
CA GLN A 103 18.96 1.21 11.10
C GLN A 103 18.60 0.03 10.18
N TYR A 104 18.75 0.15 8.86
CA TYR A 104 18.39 -0.88 7.88
C TYR A 104 19.58 -1.40 7.08
N THR A 105 20.80 -0.95 7.39
CA THR A 105 22.02 -1.33 6.67
C THR A 105 22.38 -2.81 6.82
N ALA A 106 22.07 -3.41 7.97
CA ALA A 106 22.43 -4.79 8.31
C ALA A 106 21.31 -5.83 8.07
N ILE A 107 20.19 -5.43 7.44
CA ILE A 107 19.07 -6.33 7.15
C ILE A 107 19.51 -7.47 6.22
N LYS A 108 19.13 -8.71 6.57
CA LYS A 108 19.27 -9.86 5.70
C LYS A 108 18.02 -10.06 4.86
N GLU A 109 18.20 -10.71 3.71
CA GLU A 109 17.14 -10.92 2.73
C GLU A 109 15.99 -11.78 3.28
N GLU A 110 16.32 -12.85 4.00
CA GLU A 110 15.36 -13.77 4.63
C GLU A 110 14.53 -13.15 5.78
N GLU A 111 14.91 -11.96 6.26
CA GLU A 111 14.18 -11.24 7.31
C GLU A 111 13.12 -10.28 6.75
N LEU A 112 13.09 -10.12 5.42
CA LEU A 112 12.16 -9.23 4.72
C LEU A 112 10.92 -10.01 4.27
N VAL A 113 9.77 -9.35 4.43
CA VAL A 113 8.48 -9.84 3.92
C VAL A 113 7.92 -8.80 2.97
N VAL A 114 7.62 -9.21 1.74
CA VAL A 114 6.99 -8.39 0.71
C VAL A 114 5.51 -8.74 0.63
N TRP A 115 4.65 -7.72 0.72
CA TRP A 115 3.21 -7.83 0.52
C TRP A 115 2.85 -7.24 -0.83
N VAL A 116 2.08 -7.98 -1.62
CA VAL A 116 1.71 -7.59 -2.99
C VAL A 116 0.20 -7.54 -3.12
N ASP A 117 -0.32 -6.37 -3.50
CA ASP A 117 -1.67 -6.18 -4.02
C ASP A 117 -1.50 -5.85 -5.52
N PRO A 118 -1.71 -6.84 -6.42
CA PRO A 118 -1.33 -6.70 -7.82
C PRO A 118 -2.20 -5.70 -8.57
N LEU A 119 -3.43 -5.46 -8.10
CA LEU A 119 -4.35 -4.51 -8.70
C LEU A 119 -5.40 -4.08 -7.64
N ASP A 120 -5.04 -3.11 -6.82
CA ASP A 120 -5.98 -2.50 -5.88
C ASP A 120 -6.98 -1.62 -6.66
N GLY A 121 -8.28 -1.84 -6.41
CA GLY A 121 -9.37 -1.24 -7.17
C GLY A 121 -9.89 -2.09 -8.32
N THR A 122 -9.79 -3.43 -8.26
CA THR A 122 -10.29 -4.36 -9.30
C THR A 122 -11.71 -4.08 -9.77
N LYS A 123 -12.62 -3.76 -8.86
CA LYS A 123 -14.00 -3.41 -9.23
C LYS A 123 -14.07 -2.10 -10.02
N GLU A 124 -13.34 -1.08 -9.59
CA GLU A 124 -13.27 0.18 -10.32
C GLU A 124 -12.60 0.00 -11.69
N TYR A 125 -11.60 -0.88 -11.78
CA TYR A 125 -10.96 -1.25 -13.04
C TYR A 125 -11.96 -1.88 -14.02
N THR A 126 -12.83 -2.80 -13.58
CA THR A 126 -13.86 -3.40 -14.45
C THR A 126 -14.96 -2.41 -14.85
N GLU A 127 -15.19 -1.36 -14.06
CA GLU A 127 -16.12 -0.26 -14.36
C GLU A 127 -15.51 0.85 -15.23
N GLY A 128 -14.22 0.77 -15.60
CA GLY A 128 -13.53 1.79 -16.38
C GLY A 128 -13.14 3.05 -15.58
N LEU A 129 -13.16 2.98 -14.25
CA LEU A 129 -12.72 4.05 -13.35
C LEU A 129 -11.21 3.92 -13.10
N LEU A 130 -10.43 4.21 -14.15
CA LEU A 130 -9.04 3.76 -14.28
C LEU A 130 -8.06 4.47 -13.34
N ASP A 131 -8.33 5.71 -12.96
CA ASP A 131 -7.52 6.50 -12.01
C ASP A 131 -7.60 6.00 -10.55
N HIS A 132 -8.57 5.14 -10.25
CA HIS A 132 -8.70 4.50 -8.93
C HIS A 132 -7.75 3.32 -8.73
N VAL A 133 -7.14 2.84 -9.80
CA VAL A 133 -6.39 1.58 -9.80
C VAL A 133 -4.95 1.82 -9.40
N THR A 134 -4.45 1.00 -8.47
CA THR A 134 -3.05 1.05 -8.05
C THR A 134 -2.43 -0.34 -7.96
N VAL A 135 -1.11 -0.43 -8.13
CA VAL A 135 -0.33 -1.63 -7.81
C VAL A 135 0.46 -1.33 -6.55
N LEU A 136 0.36 -2.19 -5.54
CA LEU A 136 0.98 -1.97 -4.23
C LEU A 136 2.01 -3.06 -3.93
N ILE A 137 3.23 -2.62 -3.60
CA ILE A 137 4.31 -3.48 -3.11
C ILE A 137 4.80 -2.92 -1.78
N GLY A 138 4.45 -3.60 -0.68
CA GLY A 138 4.86 -3.25 0.68
C GLY A 138 6.04 -4.09 1.13
N ILE A 139 7.00 -3.49 1.83
CA ILE A 139 8.17 -4.20 2.36
C ILE A 139 8.19 -4.04 3.88
N ALA A 140 8.18 -5.17 4.58
CA ALA A 140 8.18 -5.24 6.02
C ALA A 140 9.45 -5.93 6.56
N TYR A 141 9.89 -5.47 7.72
CA TYR A 141 11.01 -5.99 8.49
C TYR A 141 10.60 -6.05 9.96
N GLN A 142 10.83 -7.19 10.62
CA GLN A 142 10.46 -7.42 12.03
C GLN A 142 9.00 -7.06 12.35
N GLY A 143 8.08 -7.43 11.46
CA GLY A 143 6.64 -7.18 11.62
C GLY A 143 6.22 -5.71 11.45
N LYS A 144 7.13 -4.82 11.05
CA LYS A 144 6.84 -3.41 10.77
C LYS A 144 7.04 -3.13 9.29
N ALA A 145 6.14 -2.37 8.70
CA ALA A 145 6.29 -1.94 7.33
C ALA A 145 7.31 -0.79 7.25
N ILE A 146 8.37 -0.96 6.46
CA ILE A 146 9.54 -0.07 6.43
C ILE A 146 9.77 0.62 5.09
N ALA A 147 9.23 0.08 4.00
CA ALA A 147 9.28 0.69 2.67
C ALA A 147 8.05 0.29 1.85
N GLY A 148 7.76 1.04 0.79
CA GLY A 148 6.65 0.74 -0.10
C GLY A 148 6.81 1.39 -1.47
N VAL A 149 6.22 0.74 -2.47
CA VAL A 149 6.12 1.23 -3.85
C VAL A 149 4.65 1.17 -4.26
N ILE A 150 4.16 2.26 -4.85
CA ILE A 150 2.81 2.39 -5.40
C ILE A 150 2.94 2.82 -6.86
N ASN A 151 2.45 2.00 -7.78
CA ASN A 151 2.27 2.43 -9.17
C ASN A 151 0.82 2.82 -9.41
N GLN A 152 0.59 3.94 -10.08
CA GLN A 152 -0.72 4.36 -10.57
C GLN A 152 -0.68 4.25 -12.10
N PRO A 153 -1.23 3.19 -12.70
CA PRO A 153 -1.05 2.92 -14.13
C PRO A 153 -1.66 3.98 -15.05
N TYR A 154 -2.74 4.63 -14.60
CA TYR A 154 -3.54 5.59 -15.36
C TYR A 154 -3.45 7.02 -14.83
N TYR A 155 -2.43 7.34 -14.03
CA TYR A 155 -2.14 8.74 -13.76
C TYR A 155 -2.00 9.52 -15.10
N ASN A 156 -2.59 10.72 -15.17
CA ASN A 156 -2.67 11.56 -16.38
C ASN A 156 -3.46 11.01 -17.58
N TYR A 157 -4.31 9.99 -17.42
CA TYR A 157 -5.05 9.41 -18.56
C TYR A 157 -6.04 10.37 -19.25
N GLU A 158 -6.50 11.41 -18.57
CA GLU A 158 -7.37 12.45 -19.13
C GLU A 158 -6.61 13.68 -19.65
N ALA A 159 -5.28 13.74 -19.50
CA ALA A 159 -4.48 14.94 -19.82
C ALA A 159 -4.17 15.11 -21.32
N GLY A 160 -4.75 14.28 -22.19
CA GLY A 160 -4.57 14.31 -23.65
C GLY A 160 -3.68 13.18 -24.18
N ALA A 161 -3.67 13.01 -25.51
CA ALA A 161 -3.02 11.88 -26.18
C ALA A 161 -1.48 11.85 -26.02
N ASP A 162 -0.86 13.03 -25.85
CA ASP A 162 0.60 13.16 -25.71
C ASP A 162 1.08 13.09 -24.24
N ALA A 163 0.15 12.93 -23.30
CA ALA A 163 0.50 12.86 -21.89
C ALA A 163 1.20 11.54 -21.55
N VAL A 164 2.28 11.62 -20.77
CA VAL A 164 2.92 10.43 -20.20
C VAL A 164 1.97 9.78 -19.21
N LEU A 165 1.55 8.55 -19.52
CA LEU A 165 0.65 7.77 -18.68
C LEU A 165 1.38 7.08 -17.55
N GLY A 166 0.77 7.18 -16.38
CA GLY A 166 1.17 6.48 -15.19
C GLY A 166 2.33 7.14 -14.45
N ARG A 167 2.50 6.74 -13.20
CA ARG A 167 3.62 7.16 -12.35
C ARG A 167 3.87 6.12 -11.26
N THR A 168 5.06 6.21 -10.65
CA THR A 168 5.44 5.38 -9.52
C THR A 168 5.92 6.24 -8.36
N ILE A 169 5.30 6.00 -7.21
CA ILE A 169 5.62 6.59 -5.92
C ILE A 169 6.36 5.54 -5.11
N TRP A 170 7.35 5.96 -4.34
CA TRP A 170 8.07 5.05 -3.44
C TRP A 170 8.51 5.77 -2.19
N GLY A 171 8.78 5.01 -1.13
CA GLY A 171 9.31 5.58 0.10
C GLY A 171 9.97 4.55 1.00
N ILE A 172 10.87 5.04 1.85
CA ILE A 172 11.58 4.26 2.86
C ILE A 172 11.58 5.06 4.17
N LEU A 173 11.29 4.38 5.29
CA LEU A 173 11.37 4.98 6.61
C LEU A 173 12.76 5.56 6.87
N GLY A 174 12.85 6.81 7.30
CA GLY A 174 14.12 7.50 7.50
C GLY A 174 14.75 8.12 6.25
N LEU A 175 14.19 7.90 5.04
CA LEU A 175 14.51 8.70 3.84
C LEU A 175 13.40 9.66 3.46
N GLY A 176 12.15 9.19 3.49
CA GLY A 176 10.99 9.94 3.02
C GLY A 176 10.24 9.21 1.92
N ALA A 177 9.39 9.95 1.21
CA ALA A 177 8.59 9.47 0.09
C ALA A 177 8.75 10.38 -1.13
N PHE A 178 8.73 9.80 -2.32
CA PHE A 178 9.11 10.44 -3.58
C PHE A 178 8.15 10.05 -4.72
N GLY A 179 8.21 10.76 -5.85
CA GLY A 179 7.38 10.49 -7.04
C GLY A 179 6.05 11.24 -7.06
N PHE A 180 5.88 12.26 -6.22
CA PHE A 180 4.70 13.12 -6.20
C PHE A 180 5.04 14.55 -5.71
N GLN A 181 4.17 15.51 -6.02
CA GLN A 181 4.20 16.84 -5.44
C GLN A 181 3.16 16.92 -4.33
N LEU A 182 3.58 17.34 -3.14
CA LEU A 182 2.68 17.55 -2.01
C LEU A 182 1.85 18.82 -2.25
N LYS A 183 0.53 18.71 -2.08
CA LYS A 183 -0.37 19.86 -2.07
C LYS A 183 -0.98 20.00 -0.68
N GLU A 184 -0.84 21.18 -0.09
CA GLU A 184 -1.47 21.47 1.19
C GLU A 184 -2.97 21.70 1.01
N VAL A 185 -3.77 21.30 2.00
CA VAL A 185 -5.20 21.62 2.03
C VAL A 185 -5.36 23.13 2.20
N PRO A 186 -6.36 23.75 1.56
CA PRO A 186 -6.79 25.08 1.95
C PRO A 186 -6.99 25.17 3.47
N ALA A 187 -6.35 26.14 4.11
CA ALA A 187 -6.39 26.28 5.56
C ALA A 187 -7.84 26.31 6.07
N GLY A 188 -8.12 25.52 7.12
CA GLY A 188 -9.42 25.48 7.78
C GLY A 188 -10.47 24.53 7.18
N GLN A 189 -10.12 23.71 6.17
CA GLN A 189 -11.03 22.68 5.65
C GLN A 189 -10.72 21.28 6.19
N HIS A 190 -11.77 20.55 6.56
CA HIS A 190 -11.78 19.13 6.93
C HIS A 190 -12.36 18.30 5.78
N ILE A 191 -11.49 17.73 4.95
CA ILE A 191 -11.86 16.85 3.84
C ILE A 191 -11.64 15.39 4.27
N ILE A 192 -12.68 14.55 4.20
CA ILE A 192 -12.57 13.12 4.55
C ILE A 192 -12.67 12.26 3.30
N THR A 193 -11.64 11.46 3.04
CA THR A 193 -11.64 10.46 1.97
C THR A 193 -12.05 9.10 2.50
N THR A 194 -13.05 8.47 1.90
CA THR A 194 -13.54 7.14 2.30
C THR A 194 -13.83 6.22 1.12
N THR A 195 -14.20 4.98 1.41
CA THR A 195 -14.54 3.94 0.43
C THR A 195 -15.79 4.29 -0.38
N ARG A 196 -15.70 4.13 -1.72
CA ARG A 196 -16.85 4.17 -2.64
C ARG A 196 -17.69 2.90 -2.55
N SER A 197 -17.05 1.74 -2.73
CA SER A 197 -17.73 0.48 -3.02
C SER A 197 -17.97 -0.43 -1.80
N HIS A 198 -17.42 -0.10 -0.63
CA HIS A 198 -17.54 -0.90 0.60
C HIS A 198 -18.05 -0.07 1.81
N SER A 199 -19.05 0.80 1.58
CA SER A 199 -19.62 1.65 2.63
C SER A 199 -20.55 0.86 3.57
N SER A 200 -20.68 1.32 4.82
CA SER A 200 -21.62 0.76 5.80
C SER A 200 -22.19 1.88 6.68
N LYS A 201 -23.29 1.60 7.41
CA LYS A 201 -23.85 2.57 8.37
C LYS A 201 -22.80 3.04 9.38
N MET A 202 -21.99 2.12 9.91
CA MET A 202 -20.91 2.43 10.85
C MET A 202 -19.89 3.41 10.24
N VAL A 203 -19.50 3.21 8.99
CA VAL A 203 -18.58 4.11 8.29
C VAL A 203 -19.18 5.51 8.14
N ASN A 204 -20.47 5.60 7.75
CA ASN A 204 -21.15 6.88 7.57
C ASN A 204 -21.36 7.63 8.89
N ASP A 205 -21.77 6.93 9.95
CA ASP A 205 -21.94 7.52 11.28
C ASP A 205 -20.61 8.11 11.80
N CYS A 206 -19.50 7.40 11.57
CA CYS A 206 -18.16 7.83 11.95
C CYS A 206 -17.75 9.11 11.20
N ILE A 207 -17.96 9.14 9.88
CA ILE A 207 -17.69 10.32 9.04
C ILE A 207 -18.51 11.52 9.50
N SER A 208 -19.81 11.33 9.76
CA SER A 208 -20.68 12.42 10.23
C SER A 208 -20.21 12.99 11.58
N ALA A 209 -19.68 12.15 12.48
CA ALA A 209 -19.18 12.58 13.78
C ALA A 209 -17.95 13.52 13.68
N MET A 210 -17.19 13.45 12.58
CA MET A 210 -16.03 14.33 12.35
C MET A 210 -16.38 15.71 11.79
N LYS A 211 -17.65 15.95 11.46
CA LYS A 211 -18.14 17.21 10.86
C LYS A 211 -17.26 17.68 9.68
N PRO A 212 -17.09 16.84 8.63
CA PRO A 212 -16.31 17.22 7.46
C PRO A 212 -16.98 18.36 6.69
N ASP A 213 -16.17 19.26 6.14
CA ASP A 213 -16.60 20.23 5.14
C ASP A 213 -16.91 19.54 3.81
N SER A 214 -16.18 18.47 3.48
CA SER A 214 -16.46 17.64 2.31
C SER A 214 -16.05 16.18 2.51
N VAL A 215 -16.76 15.28 1.82
CA VAL A 215 -16.49 13.84 1.84
C VAL A 215 -16.23 13.37 0.42
N VAL A 216 -15.03 12.85 0.19
CA VAL A 216 -14.61 12.31 -1.11
C VAL A 216 -14.68 10.78 -1.04
N ARG A 217 -15.53 10.17 -1.87
CA ARG A 217 -15.68 8.70 -1.89
C ARG A 217 -14.96 8.13 -3.11
N VAL A 218 -13.89 7.36 -2.87
CA VAL A 218 -13.09 6.75 -3.94
C VAL A 218 -12.86 5.25 -3.69
N GLY A 219 -12.82 4.48 -4.78
CA GLY A 219 -12.33 3.10 -4.79
C GLY A 219 -10.82 3.02 -4.64
N GLY A 220 -10.29 1.84 -4.33
CA GLY A 220 -8.85 1.58 -4.12
C GLY A 220 -8.31 2.08 -2.78
N ALA A 221 -7.68 1.20 -1.99
CA ALA A 221 -6.96 1.58 -0.77
C ALA A 221 -5.79 2.54 -1.07
N GLY A 222 -5.02 2.28 -2.12
CA GLY A 222 -3.93 3.13 -2.59
C GLY A 222 -4.41 4.49 -3.07
N ASN A 223 -5.50 4.54 -3.84
CA ASN A 223 -6.06 5.81 -4.31
C ASN A 223 -6.64 6.66 -3.17
N LYS A 224 -7.22 6.05 -2.13
CA LYS A 224 -7.64 6.77 -0.92
C LYS A 224 -6.46 7.47 -0.24
N VAL A 225 -5.33 6.79 -0.07
CA VAL A 225 -4.12 7.38 0.51
C VAL A 225 -3.60 8.50 -0.36
N TRP A 226 -3.58 8.31 -1.68
CA TRP A 226 -3.19 9.37 -2.59
C TRP A 226 -4.07 10.61 -2.45
N THR A 227 -5.39 10.42 -2.44
CA THR A 227 -6.36 11.50 -2.27
C THR A 227 -6.09 12.20 -0.93
N SER A 228 -5.85 11.45 0.16
CA SER A 228 -5.47 12.03 1.45
C SER A 228 -4.11 12.74 1.44
N LEU A 229 -3.08 12.23 0.74
CA LEU A 229 -1.77 12.89 0.62
C LEU A 229 -1.81 14.16 -0.23
N ASN A 230 -2.74 14.24 -1.19
CA ASN A 230 -3.09 15.47 -1.90
C ASN A 230 -3.86 16.48 -1.04
N PHE A 231 -4.36 16.04 0.11
CA PHE A 231 -5.27 16.82 0.96
C PHE A 231 -4.98 16.67 2.46
N ASN A 232 -3.72 16.54 2.93
CA ASN A 232 -3.22 16.83 4.30
C ASN A 232 -2.15 15.80 4.77
N PRO A 233 -0.92 16.23 5.12
CA PRO A 233 0.05 15.36 5.78
C PRO A 233 -0.21 15.11 7.29
N GLU A 234 -1.18 15.76 7.94
CA GLU A 234 -1.38 15.69 9.40
C GLU A 234 -2.52 14.77 9.90
N TRP A 235 -3.41 14.26 9.03
CA TRP A 235 -4.56 13.46 9.49
C TRP A 235 -4.81 12.23 8.61
N ALA A 236 -4.43 11.06 9.11
CA ALA A 236 -4.78 9.78 8.53
C ALA A 236 -5.72 9.02 9.49
N TRP A 237 -6.94 8.77 8.99
CA TRP A 237 -7.97 7.86 9.48
C TRP A 237 -8.37 7.89 10.98
N PRO A 238 -9.65 8.12 11.27
CA PRO A 238 -10.22 7.89 12.58
C PRO A 238 -10.70 6.44 12.66
N THR A 239 -9.91 5.61 13.34
CA THR A 239 -10.39 4.35 13.91
C THR A 239 -10.21 4.33 15.42
N GLN A 240 -10.52 5.44 16.08
CA GLN A 240 -10.95 5.38 17.48
C GLN A 240 -12.48 5.35 17.52
N PRO A 241 -13.10 4.34 18.17
CA PRO A 241 -14.40 4.57 18.78
C PRO A 241 -14.22 5.67 19.82
N CYS A 242 -15.10 6.65 19.81
CA CYS A 242 -15.16 7.70 20.82
C CYS A 242 -15.10 7.09 22.23
N VAL A 243 -14.00 7.31 22.95
CA VAL A 243 -13.99 7.18 24.41
C VAL A 243 -14.04 8.59 24.96
N ARG A 244 -15.08 8.88 25.75
CA ARG A 244 -15.20 10.14 26.49
C ARG A 244 -13.95 10.37 27.33
N GLY A 245 -13.38 11.57 27.21
CA GLY A 245 -12.54 12.18 28.23
C GLY A 245 -11.04 12.12 27.94
N ALA A 246 -10.48 13.23 27.43
CA ALA A 246 -9.22 13.80 27.90
C ALA A 246 -8.98 15.12 27.15
N CYS A 247 -9.29 16.24 27.81
CA CYS A 247 -8.83 17.57 27.42
C CYS A 247 -7.33 17.70 27.67
N GLY A 248 -6.66 18.55 26.87
CA GLY A 248 -5.52 19.35 27.33
C GLY A 248 -4.19 19.08 26.64
N GLY A 249 -3.54 20.16 26.23
CA GLY A 249 -2.07 20.25 26.15
C GLY A 249 -1.51 20.45 24.75
N SER A 250 -1.34 21.71 24.39
CA SER A 250 -0.40 22.21 23.39
C SER A 250 1.00 21.64 23.60
N ASN A 251 1.69 21.21 22.53
CA ASN A 251 3.12 21.44 22.34
C ASN A 251 3.53 21.00 20.92
N ALA A 252 4.14 21.93 20.19
CA ALA A 252 4.76 21.70 18.89
C ALA A 252 5.99 20.80 19.02
N LEU A 253 6.13 19.82 18.13
CA LEU A 253 7.34 18.99 17.97
C LEU A 253 7.62 18.73 16.46
N PRO A 254 8.89 18.49 16.07
CA PRO A 254 9.40 18.87 14.75
C PRO A 254 9.48 17.74 13.70
N ALA A 255 9.70 18.19 12.44
CA ALA A 255 10.15 17.48 11.23
C ALA A 255 9.09 16.76 10.36
N LYS A 256 8.63 17.49 9.33
CA LYS A 256 7.56 17.19 8.36
C LYS A 256 7.84 16.10 7.30
N THR A 257 9.00 15.43 7.30
CA THR A 257 9.39 14.50 6.22
C THR A 257 9.50 13.02 6.63
N ALA A 258 9.68 12.73 7.92
CA ALA A 258 9.89 11.38 8.41
C ALA A 258 8.59 10.57 8.64
N SER A 259 7.42 11.23 8.71
CA SER A 259 6.15 10.60 9.10
C SER A 259 5.38 9.92 7.95
N GLN A 260 5.84 10.00 6.69
CA GLN A 260 5.04 9.64 5.51
C GLN A 260 5.36 8.27 4.90
N ALA A 261 6.62 7.84 4.94
CA ALA A 261 7.02 6.48 4.57
C ALA A 261 6.36 5.33 5.39
N PRO A 262 5.93 5.49 6.67
CA PRO A 262 5.19 4.44 7.37
C PRO A 262 3.86 4.15 6.69
N TYR A 263 3.21 5.13 6.05
CA TYR A 263 1.88 4.95 5.46
C TYR A 263 1.90 4.12 4.20
N LEU A 264 2.82 4.39 3.27
CA LEU A 264 2.99 3.62 2.04
C LEU A 264 3.30 2.14 2.35
N ALA A 265 4.16 1.92 3.34
CA ALA A 265 4.55 0.58 3.75
C ALA A 265 3.39 -0.14 4.49
N THR A 266 2.73 0.53 5.44
CA THR A 266 1.68 -0.09 6.28
C THR A 266 0.44 -0.47 5.47
N MET A 267 0.12 0.29 4.41
CA MET A 267 -1.08 0.09 3.62
C MET A 267 -1.04 -1.16 2.75
N ALA A 268 0.10 -1.43 2.09
CA ALA A 268 0.26 -2.65 1.30
C ALA A 268 0.18 -3.92 2.18
N SER A 269 0.62 -3.87 3.44
CA SER A 269 0.39 -4.97 4.39
C SER A 269 -1.07 -5.07 4.86
N TYR A 270 -1.77 -3.94 5.01
CA TYR A 270 -3.14 -3.91 5.54
C TYR A 270 -4.22 -4.31 4.50
N SER A 271 -4.10 -3.89 3.23
CA SER A 271 -5.07 -4.26 2.18
C SER A 271 -5.12 -5.77 1.96
N SER A 272 -3.94 -6.40 1.83
CA SER A 272 -3.81 -7.85 1.65
C SER A 272 -4.30 -8.65 2.88
N LEU A 273 -4.09 -8.15 4.10
CA LEU A 273 -4.56 -8.80 5.34
C LEU A 273 -6.08 -8.74 5.53
N GLN A 274 -6.73 -7.63 5.16
CA GLN A 274 -8.19 -7.51 5.30
C GLN A 274 -8.93 -8.47 4.36
N ARG A 275 -8.47 -8.65 3.11
CA ARG A 275 -9.12 -9.56 2.15
C ARG A 275 -8.91 -11.04 2.46
N LYS A 276 -7.71 -11.47 2.89
CA LYS A 276 -7.47 -12.89 3.29
C LYS A 276 -8.33 -13.35 4.47
N ARG A 277 -8.73 -12.43 5.37
CA ARG A 277 -9.68 -12.72 6.46
C ARG A 277 -11.13 -12.82 5.99
N SER A 278 -11.54 -12.02 5.01
CA SER A 278 -12.86 -12.09 4.38
C SER A 278 -13.13 -13.46 3.75
N LEU A 279 -12.11 -14.03 3.08
CA LEU A 279 -12.22 -15.27 2.31
C LEU A 279 -12.31 -16.56 3.16
N ARG A 280 -11.88 -16.57 4.44
CA ARG A 280 -11.75 -17.81 5.22
C ARG A 280 -12.80 -18.04 6.30
N GLY A 281 -13.75 -17.13 6.49
CA GLY A 281 -14.71 -17.20 7.61
C GLY A 281 -14.03 -17.29 8.99
N PRO A 282 -14.79 -17.36 10.09
CA PRO A 282 -14.25 -17.23 11.45
C PRO A 282 -13.39 -18.41 11.96
N HIS A 283 -13.12 -19.45 11.15
CA HIS A 283 -12.57 -20.72 11.65
C HIS A 283 -11.18 -21.15 11.17
N ALA A 284 -10.48 -20.39 10.32
CA ALA A 284 -9.11 -20.76 9.92
C ALA A 284 -8.04 -20.10 10.81
N ALA A 285 -7.66 -20.77 11.89
CA ALA A 285 -6.53 -20.38 12.73
C ALA A 285 -5.20 -20.77 12.07
N LEU A 286 -4.34 -19.78 11.76
CA LEU A 286 -2.89 -19.98 11.57
C LEU A 286 -2.22 -20.21 12.95
N PRO A 287 -1.08 -20.93 13.00
CA PRO A 287 -0.51 -21.44 14.25
C PRO A 287 -0.28 -20.34 15.30
N SER A 288 -0.73 -20.65 16.50
CA SER A 288 -1.08 -19.78 17.62
C SER A 288 0.10 -19.31 18.49
N SER A 289 1.31 -19.17 17.93
CA SER A 289 2.50 -18.76 18.68
C SER A 289 3.01 -17.34 18.39
N VAL A 290 2.41 -16.59 17.45
CA VAL A 290 2.90 -15.25 17.06
C VAL A 290 2.16 -14.09 17.74
N PHE A 291 0.98 -14.32 18.33
CA PHE A 291 0.25 -13.30 19.08
C PHE A 291 -0.53 -13.93 20.24
N THR A 292 0.02 -13.91 21.46
CA THR A 292 -0.72 -14.27 22.66
C THR A 292 -1.69 -13.14 23.03
N GLY A 293 -2.98 -13.40 22.84
CA GLY A 293 -4.07 -12.55 23.30
C GLY A 293 -5.42 -13.13 22.87
N ARG A 294 -5.98 -14.05 23.68
CA ARG A 294 -7.31 -14.65 23.44
C ARG A 294 -8.39 -13.58 23.54
N GLY A 295 -9.39 -13.69 22.66
CA GLY A 295 -10.66 -12.96 22.77
C GLY A 295 -10.78 -11.79 21.80
N THR A 296 -11.98 -11.63 21.25
CA THR A 296 -12.45 -10.66 20.25
C THR A 296 -12.27 -9.17 20.60
N ALA A 297 -11.64 -8.85 21.73
CA ALA A 297 -11.25 -7.50 22.15
C ALA A 297 -9.73 -7.22 22.05
N GLY A 298 -8.90 -8.23 21.75
CA GLY A 298 -7.44 -8.13 21.83
C GLY A 298 -6.72 -7.47 20.64
N TRP A 299 -7.40 -7.24 19.50
CA TRP A 299 -6.75 -6.75 18.28
C TRP A 299 -6.73 -5.23 18.12
N PHE A 300 -7.47 -4.48 18.95
CA PHE A 300 -7.43 -3.02 19.00
C PHE A 300 -6.13 -2.47 19.63
N PHE A 301 -5.37 -3.31 20.34
CA PHE A 301 -4.20 -2.86 21.12
C PHE A 301 -2.88 -2.75 20.35
N ALA A 302 -2.75 -3.39 19.18
CA ALA A 302 -1.50 -3.35 18.41
C ALA A 302 -1.22 -1.97 17.81
N VAL A 303 -2.26 -1.18 17.55
CA VAL A 303 -2.13 0.21 17.05
C VAL A 303 -1.84 1.20 18.20
N SER A 304 -2.19 0.85 19.46
CA SER A 304 -2.02 1.75 20.60
C SER A 304 -0.61 1.78 21.21
N ARG A 305 0.19 0.71 21.07
CA ARG A 305 1.54 0.68 21.70
C ARG A 305 2.64 1.42 20.91
N VAL A 306 2.44 1.66 19.61
CA VAL A 306 3.37 2.48 18.81
C VAL A 306 3.31 3.96 19.26
N ALA A 307 2.13 4.44 19.69
CA ALA A 307 1.97 5.79 20.23
C ALA A 307 2.40 5.93 21.71
N LEU A 308 2.23 4.89 22.53
CA LEU A 308 2.57 4.94 23.96
C LEU A 308 4.08 4.86 24.27
N TRP A 309 4.87 4.19 23.42
CA TRP A 309 6.33 4.14 23.64
C TRP A 309 7.02 5.50 23.41
N ALA A 310 6.48 6.32 22.48
CA ALA A 310 6.98 7.66 22.20
C ALA A 310 6.62 8.72 23.28
N ARG A 311 5.78 8.38 24.25
CA ARG A 311 5.36 9.28 25.35
C ARG A 311 6.01 8.97 26.71
N SER A 312 6.84 7.93 26.82
CA SER A 312 7.47 7.53 28.11
C SER A 312 8.94 7.93 28.26
N LYS A 313 9.48 8.71 27.31
CA LYS A 313 10.84 9.29 27.38
C LYS A 313 10.88 10.77 27.00
N GLY A 314 9.93 11.54 27.54
CA GLY A 314 9.89 12.99 27.53
C GLY A 314 9.13 13.47 28.75
#